data_AF-A0A8J7GW31-F1
#
_entry.id   AF-A0A8J7GW31-F1
#
_cell.length_a   1.000
_cell.length_b   1.000
_cell.length_c   1.000
_cell.angle_alpha   90.00
_cell.angle_beta   90.00
_cell.angle_gamma   90.00
#
_symmetry.space_group_name_H-M   'P 1'
#
loop_
_entity.id
_entity.type
_entity.pdbx_description
1 polymer ?
#
loop_
_entity_poly.entity_id
_entity_poly.type
_entity_poly.pdbx_seq_one_letter_code
_entity_poly.pdbx_strand_id
1 'polypeptide(L)'
;MGRTKWQEFIYREASEEEAIAGEGSTQVMTPRRVKSAASALDEALRTALTPYLTGIGEITLWGGPESTIPHGKLRCNGQSFDTTLNPILALQYPDGRVPNLTGRYVIGASDGNPVGTMRDADWDHYHPVGQWYADESYGG
;
A
#
# COMPACT_ATOMS: atom_id res chain seq x y z
N MET A 1 52.04 45.20 -15.04
CA MET A 1 50.66 45.10 -15.55
C MET A 1 50.32 43.62 -15.76
N GLY A 2 49.94 42.88 -14.71
CA GLY A 2 49.63 41.45 -14.81
C GLY A 2 48.13 41.23 -14.69
N ARG A 3 47.43 41.06 -15.82
CA ARG A 3 46.00 40.70 -15.81
C ARG A 3 45.88 39.22 -15.50
N THR A 4 45.56 38.88 -14.24
CA THR A 4 45.08 37.54 -13.89
C THR A 4 43.75 37.32 -14.61
N LYS A 5 43.77 36.48 -15.64
CA LYS A 5 42.55 35.97 -16.27
C LYS A 5 41.91 35.00 -15.27
N TRP A 6 40.90 35.46 -14.56
CA TRP A 6 39.98 34.57 -13.86
C TRP A 6 39.18 33.82 -14.92
N GLN A 7 39.51 32.55 -15.16
CA GLN A 7 38.54 31.63 -15.75
C GLN A 7 37.67 31.13 -14.60
N GLU A 8 36.40 31.47 -14.61
CA GLU A 8 35.41 30.72 -13.85
C GLU A 8 35.40 29.29 -14.39
N PHE A 9 35.67 28.31 -13.53
CA PHE A 9 35.41 26.92 -13.86
C PHE A 9 33.91 26.77 -14.03
N ILE A 10 33.43 26.76 -15.29
CA ILE A 10 32.06 26.44 -15.61
C ILE A 10 31.93 24.93 -15.48
N TYR A 11 31.53 24.48 -14.29
CA TYR A 11 31.16 23.09 -14.08
C TYR A 11 29.92 22.76 -14.92
N ARG A 12 29.97 21.63 -15.61
CA ARG A 12 28.81 21.06 -16.27
C ARG A 12 27.71 20.80 -15.23
N GLU A 13 26.46 21.07 -15.59
CA GLU A 13 25.30 20.64 -14.81
C GLU A 13 25.19 19.10 -14.84
N ALA A 14 24.87 18.50 -13.70
CA ALA A 14 24.56 17.07 -13.63
C ALA A 14 23.38 16.74 -14.55
N SER A 15 23.45 15.59 -15.23
CA SER A 15 22.28 15.04 -15.90
C SER A 15 21.23 14.60 -14.87
N GLU A 16 20.02 14.33 -15.31
CA GLU A 16 18.97 13.80 -14.43
C GLU A 16 19.33 12.42 -13.89
N GLU A 17 19.87 11.55 -14.74
CA GLU A 17 20.30 10.21 -14.37
C GLU A 17 21.47 10.25 -13.39
N GLU A 18 22.49 11.10 -13.62
CA GLU A 18 23.61 11.30 -12.69
C GLU A 18 23.11 11.78 -11.32
N ALA A 19 22.17 12.73 -11.31
CA ALA A 19 21.57 13.26 -10.09
C ALA A 19 20.74 12.22 -9.32
N ILE A 20 20.01 11.34 -10.02
CA ILE A 20 19.19 10.28 -9.41
C ILE A 20 20.07 9.11 -8.91
N ALA A 21 21.07 8.70 -9.70
CA ALA A 21 21.98 7.62 -9.36
C ALA A 21 23.00 8.03 -8.28
N GLY A 22 23.17 9.33 -8.01
CA GLY A 22 24.21 9.84 -7.12
C GLY A 22 25.62 9.67 -7.71
N GLU A 23 25.73 9.66 -9.04
CA GLU A 23 26.98 9.49 -9.75
C GLU A 23 27.63 10.84 -10.09
N GLY A 24 28.95 10.92 -9.88
CA GLY A 24 29.70 12.16 -10.09
C GLY A 24 29.84 13.01 -8.82
N SER A 25 30.95 13.74 -8.72
CA SER A 25 31.32 14.52 -7.53
C SER A 25 31.73 15.95 -7.82
N THR A 26 31.71 16.37 -9.09
CA THR A 26 32.23 17.67 -9.54
C THR A 26 31.23 18.48 -10.36
N GLN A 27 30.07 17.92 -10.67
CA GLN A 27 29.02 18.56 -11.44
C GLN A 27 28.20 19.51 -10.58
N VAL A 28 27.63 20.55 -11.19
CA VAL A 28 26.70 21.46 -10.49
C VAL A 28 25.31 20.84 -10.43
N MET A 29 24.73 20.83 -9.22
CA MET A 29 23.36 20.41 -8.98
C MET A 29 22.44 21.65 -8.98
N THR A 30 21.56 21.77 -9.97
CA THR A 30 20.57 22.87 -10.01
C THR A 30 19.31 22.53 -9.22
N PRO A 31 18.49 23.51 -8.82
CA PRO A 31 17.23 23.24 -8.11
C PRO A 31 16.29 22.27 -8.86
N ARG A 32 16.27 22.30 -10.20
CA ARG A 32 15.47 21.36 -10.99
C ARG A 32 15.99 19.92 -10.87
N ARG A 33 17.32 19.71 -10.84
CA ARG A 33 17.92 18.39 -10.64
C ARG A 33 17.70 17.87 -9.24
N VAL A 34 17.87 18.72 -8.22
CA VAL A 34 17.53 18.37 -6.83
C VAL A 34 16.07 17.94 -6.71
N LYS A 35 15.15 18.67 -7.35
CA LYS A 35 13.73 18.33 -7.35
C LYS A 35 13.48 16.95 -7.98
N SER A 36 14.01 16.68 -9.19
CA SER A 36 13.86 15.39 -9.84
C SER A 36 14.40 14.24 -8.98
N ALA A 37 15.61 14.39 -8.43
CA ALA A 37 16.22 13.38 -7.57
C ALA A 37 15.41 13.14 -6.28
N ALA A 38 14.93 14.21 -5.63
CA ALA A 38 14.09 14.10 -4.45
C ALA A 38 12.76 13.38 -4.74
N SER A 39 12.10 13.71 -5.85
CA SER A 39 10.87 13.02 -6.27
C SER A 39 11.10 11.55 -6.61
N ALA A 40 12.21 11.22 -7.27
CA ALA A 40 12.58 9.84 -7.54
C ALA A 40 12.84 9.04 -6.26
N LEU A 41 13.54 9.64 -5.30
CA LEU A 41 13.79 9.03 -3.99
C LEU A 41 12.50 8.85 -3.18
N ASP A 42 11.60 9.83 -3.18
CA ASP A 42 10.30 9.75 -2.50
C ASP A 42 9.47 8.56 -3.02
N GLU A 43 9.35 8.44 -4.35
CA GLU A 43 8.61 7.33 -4.95
C GLU A 43 9.28 5.97 -4.71
N ALA A 44 10.62 5.92 -4.76
CA ALA A 44 11.38 4.71 -4.46
C ALA A 44 11.20 4.28 -2.99
N LEU A 45 11.28 5.21 -2.04
CA LEU A 45 11.05 4.94 -0.62
C LEU A 45 9.62 4.52 -0.37
N ARG A 46 8.64 5.19 -0.97
CA ARG A 46 7.23 4.83 -0.87
C ARG A 46 6.99 3.40 -1.38
N THR A 47 7.55 3.06 -2.53
CA THR A 47 7.48 1.71 -3.11
C THR A 47 8.14 0.67 -2.21
N ALA A 48 9.35 0.95 -1.71
CA ALA A 48 10.09 0.04 -0.84
C ALA A 48 9.44 -0.16 0.53
N LEU A 49 8.79 0.88 1.07
CA LEU A 49 8.17 0.86 2.40
C LEU A 49 6.71 0.41 2.40
N THR A 50 5.99 0.52 1.28
CA THR A 50 4.58 0.05 1.16
C THR A 50 4.33 -1.35 1.73
N PRO A 51 5.13 -2.40 1.42
CA PRO A 51 4.91 -3.74 1.98
C PRO A 51 5.18 -3.85 3.50
N TYR A 52 5.88 -2.88 4.10
CA TYR A 52 6.11 -2.80 5.54
C TYR A 52 5.07 -1.93 6.26
N LEU A 53 4.43 -0.99 5.55
CA LEU A 53 3.37 -0.13 6.09
C LEU A 53 2.00 -0.81 6.08
N THR A 54 1.77 -1.75 5.17
CA THR A 54 0.62 -2.67 5.17
C THR A 54 1.13 -4.07 4.92
N GLY A 55 0.93 -4.99 5.85
CA GLY A 55 1.46 -6.35 5.74
C GLY A 55 0.87 -7.07 4.52
N ILE A 56 1.67 -7.86 3.82
CA ILE A 56 1.14 -8.75 2.77
C ILE A 56 0.23 -9.78 3.44
N GLY A 57 -1.00 -9.92 2.93
CA GLY A 57 -2.04 -10.76 3.52
C GLY A 57 -2.97 -10.03 4.50
N GLU A 58 -2.69 -8.76 4.80
CA GLU A 58 -3.58 -7.91 5.60
C GLU A 58 -4.91 -7.68 4.87
N ILE A 59 -6.00 -7.75 5.64
CA ILE A 59 -7.36 -7.47 5.15
C ILE A 59 -7.73 -6.06 5.58
N THR A 60 -7.82 -5.15 4.62
CA THR A 60 -8.22 -3.75 4.85
C THR A 60 -9.66 -3.52 4.37
N LEU A 61 -10.45 -2.78 5.14
CA LEU A 61 -11.77 -2.32 4.70
C LEU A 61 -11.63 -1.19 3.67
N TRP A 62 -12.43 -1.24 2.60
CA TRP A 62 -12.44 -0.23 1.55
C TRP A 62 -13.83 0.40 1.44
N GLY A 63 -13.90 1.73 1.58
CA GLY A 63 -15.15 2.49 1.52
C GLY A 63 -15.50 3.05 0.13
N GLY A 64 -14.60 2.91 -0.85
CA GLY A 64 -14.80 3.42 -2.21
C GLY A 64 -15.39 2.37 -3.17
N PRO A 65 -15.67 2.77 -4.43
CA PRO A 65 -16.06 1.83 -5.48
C PRO A 65 -15.02 0.72 -5.71
N GLU A 66 -15.47 -0.43 -6.21
CA GLU A 66 -14.58 -1.56 -6.54
C GLU A 66 -13.58 -1.19 -7.64
N SER A 67 -14.00 -0.36 -8.60
CA SER A 67 -13.14 0.12 -9.68
C SER A 67 -11.98 1.01 -9.21
N THR A 68 -12.00 1.47 -7.96
CA THR A 68 -10.96 2.34 -7.39
C THR A 68 -10.12 1.65 -6.33
N ILE A 69 -10.20 0.32 -6.21
CA ILE A 69 -9.31 -0.44 -5.33
C ILE A 69 -7.84 -0.14 -5.74
N PRO A 70 -6.98 0.26 -4.78
CA PRO A 70 -5.58 0.58 -5.09
C PRO A 70 -4.84 -0.58 -5.75
N HIS A 71 -3.94 -0.25 -6.67
CA HIS A 71 -3.03 -1.22 -7.26
C HIS A 71 -2.25 -1.99 -6.18
N GLY A 72 -2.06 -3.29 -6.38
CA GLY A 72 -1.39 -4.18 -5.43
C GLY A 72 -2.31 -4.76 -4.34
N LYS A 73 -3.60 -4.40 -4.30
CA LYS A 73 -4.60 -5.05 -3.45
C LYS A 73 -5.53 -5.94 -4.27
N LEU A 74 -5.98 -7.02 -3.65
CA LEU A 74 -6.95 -7.96 -4.21
C LEU A 74 -8.26 -7.88 -3.43
N ARG A 75 -9.39 -7.95 -4.14
CA ARG A 75 -10.70 -8.06 -3.51
C ARG A 75 -10.84 -9.42 -2.82
N CYS A 76 -11.34 -9.46 -1.59
CA CYS A 76 -11.61 -10.70 -0.86
C CYS A 76 -12.93 -11.36 -1.32
N ASN A 77 -12.94 -11.89 -2.55
CA ASN A 77 -14.10 -12.49 -3.21
C ASN A 77 -13.92 -13.98 -3.57
N GLY A 78 -12.86 -14.65 -3.09
CA GLY A 78 -12.57 -16.04 -3.45
C GLY A 78 -11.78 -16.23 -4.76
N GLN A 79 -11.36 -15.15 -5.41
CA GLN A 79 -10.61 -15.23 -6.66
C GLN A 79 -9.24 -15.90 -6.47
N SER A 80 -8.77 -16.54 -7.54
CA SER A 80 -7.41 -17.10 -7.59
C SER A 80 -6.38 -16.02 -7.85
N PHE A 81 -5.16 -16.23 -7.36
CA PHE A 81 -3.98 -15.44 -7.68
C PHE A 81 -2.82 -16.37 -8.06
N ASP A 82 -1.83 -15.81 -8.76
CA ASP A 82 -0.62 -16.55 -9.13
C ASP A 82 0.35 -16.61 -7.95
N THR A 83 0.59 -17.83 -7.44
CA THR A 83 1.46 -18.10 -6.30
C THR A 83 2.95 -17.94 -6.64
N THR A 84 3.33 -18.06 -7.90
CA THR A 84 4.71 -17.83 -8.35
C THR A 84 5.04 -16.35 -8.40
N LEU A 85 4.07 -15.52 -8.81
CA LEU A 85 4.21 -14.07 -8.84
C LEU A 85 4.01 -13.43 -7.45
N ASN A 86 3.26 -14.08 -6.55
CA ASN A 86 2.96 -13.57 -5.22
C ASN A 86 3.37 -14.57 -4.11
N PRO A 87 4.68 -14.88 -3.97
CA PRO A 87 5.14 -15.94 -3.08
C PRO A 87 4.87 -15.64 -1.60
N ILE A 88 4.91 -14.36 -1.18
CA ILE A 88 4.62 -13.99 0.21
C ILE A 88 3.13 -14.17 0.53
N LEU A 89 2.24 -13.83 -0.41
CA LEU A 89 0.81 -14.07 -0.23
C LEU A 89 0.49 -15.57 -0.22
N ALA A 90 1.21 -16.37 -1.01
CA ALA A 90 1.09 -17.82 -1.04
C ALA A 90 1.49 -18.51 0.28
N LEU A 91 2.34 -17.88 1.10
CA LEU A 91 2.61 -18.38 2.46
C LEU A 91 1.36 -18.33 3.34
N GLN A 92 0.51 -17.32 3.15
CA GLN A 92 -0.73 -17.15 3.90
C GLN A 92 -1.90 -17.94 3.30
N TYR A 93 -1.96 -18.01 1.96
CA TYR A 93 -3.00 -18.70 1.20
C TYR A 93 -2.37 -19.70 0.21
N PRO A 94 -1.97 -20.91 0.67
CA PRO A 94 -1.23 -21.86 -0.15
C PRO A 94 -2.02 -22.45 -1.32
N ASP A 95 -3.35 -22.39 -1.26
CA ASP A 95 -4.27 -22.80 -2.32
C ASP A 95 -4.36 -21.78 -3.47
N GLY A 96 -3.65 -20.66 -3.36
CA GLY A 96 -3.64 -19.60 -4.37
C GLY A 96 -4.97 -18.86 -4.47
N ARG A 97 -5.78 -18.83 -3.41
CA ARG A 97 -7.06 -18.09 -3.39
C ARG A 97 -7.15 -17.14 -2.21
N VAL A 98 -7.64 -15.94 -2.47
CA VAL A 98 -7.99 -15.01 -1.38
C VAL A 98 -9.30 -15.45 -0.73
N PRO A 99 -9.54 -15.16 0.57
CA PRO A 99 -10.78 -15.51 1.23
C PRO A 99 -11.97 -14.82 0.56
N ASN A 100 -13.13 -15.48 0.57
CA ASN A 100 -14.38 -14.84 0.16
C ASN A 100 -15.10 -14.28 1.39
N LEU A 101 -15.12 -12.94 1.52
CA LEU A 101 -15.79 -12.22 2.61
C LEU A 101 -17.10 -11.55 2.16
N THR A 102 -17.56 -11.80 0.94
CA THR A 102 -18.81 -11.19 0.44
C THR A 102 -20.00 -11.67 1.26
N GLY A 103 -20.73 -10.73 1.88
CA GLY A 103 -21.89 -11.04 2.72
C GLY A 103 -21.54 -11.73 4.05
N ARG A 104 -20.28 -11.63 4.49
CA ARG A 104 -19.79 -12.27 5.73
C ARG A 104 -19.32 -11.25 6.74
N TYR A 105 -19.41 -11.61 8.02
CA TYR A 105 -18.83 -10.86 9.12
C TYR A 105 -17.46 -11.45 9.49
N VAL A 106 -16.50 -10.58 9.82
CA VAL A 106 -15.19 -11.01 10.32
C VAL A 106 -15.31 -11.31 11.80
N ILE A 107 -14.81 -12.47 12.23
CA ILE A 107 -14.81 -12.90 13.63
C ILE A 107 -13.35 -13.14 14.03
N GLY A 108 -12.98 -12.68 15.23
CA GLY A 108 -11.66 -12.94 15.79
C GLY A 108 -11.40 -14.43 15.97
N ALA A 109 -10.18 -14.86 15.67
CA ALA A 109 -9.75 -16.22 15.94
C ALA A 109 -9.62 -16.44 17.46
N SER A 110 -9.97 -17.63 17.92
CA SER A 110 -9.75 -18.10 19.29
C SER A 110 -9.56 -19.61 19.29
N ASP A 111 -9.17 -20.22 20.41
CA ASP A 111 -8.99 -21.68 20.49
C ASP A 111 -10.28 -22.46 20.12
N GLY A 112 -11.45 -21.88 20.41
CA GLY A 112 -12.75 -22.41 20.00
C GLY A 112 -13.24 -21.93 18.62
N ASN A 113 -12.45 -21.11 17.93
CA ASN A 113 -12.74 -20.55 16.62
C ASN A 113 -11.44 -20.40 15.80
N PRO A 114 -10.85 -21.51 15.30
CA PRO A 114 -9.60 -21.44 14.56
C PRO A 114 -9.75 -20.71 13.23
N VAL A 115 -8.66 -20.11 12.77
CA VAL A 115 -8.60 -19.36 11.50
C VAL A 115 -9.11 -20.22 10.34
N GLY A 116 -9.93 -19.63 9.47
CA GLY A 116 -10.49 -20.31 8.30
C GLY A 116 -11.77 -21.10 8.55
N THR A 117 -12.25 -21.18 9.79
CA THR A 117 -13.54 -21.82 10.11
C THR A 117 -14.69 -20.97 9.59
N MET A 118 -15.43 -21.50 8.60
CA MET A 118 -16.69 -20.89 8.16
C MET A 118 -17.79 -21.28 9.15
N ARG A 119 -18.60 -20.30 9.55
CA ARG A 119 -19.80 -20.52 10.35
C ARG A 119 -20.98 -20.03 9.53
N ASP A 120 -21.98 -20.87 9.41
CA ASP A 120 -23.29 -20.42 8.95
C ASP A 120 -23.90 -19.55 10.06
N ALA A 121 -24.67 -18.55 9.65
CA ALA A 121 -25.45 -17.78 10.60
C ALA A 121 -26.47 -18.71 11.25
N ASP A 122 -26.32 -18.95 12.55
CA ASP A 122 -27.35 -19.58 13.35
C ASP A 122 -28.44 -18.55 13.62
N TRP A 123 -29.53 -18.66 12.87
CA TRP A 123 -30.69 -17.75 12.97
C TRP A 123 -31.63 -18.14 14.12
N ASP A 124 -31.42 -19.30 14.76
CA ASP A 124 -32.37 -19.84 15.74
C ASP A 124 -32.23 -19.20 17.14
N HIS A 125 -31.20 -18.36 17.37
CA HIS A 125 -31.01 -17.67 18.64
C HIS A 125 -30.53 -16.22 18.48
N TYR A 126 -31.46 -15.28 18.31
CA TYR A 126 -31.20 -13.83 18.36
C TYR A 126 -31.66 -13.25 19.71
N HIS A 127 -30.73 -12.72 20.50
CA HIS A 127 -31.07 -11.66 21.47
C HIS A 127 -30.92 -10.33 20.74
N PRO A 128 -31.98 -9.50 20.62
CA PRO A 128 -31.85 -8.17 20.05
C PRO A 128 -31.04 -7.30 21.03
N VAL A 129 -29.71 -7.33 20.91
CA VAL A 129 -28.86 -6.28 21.44
C VAL A 129 -29.03 -5.08 20.52
N GLY A 130 -29.98 -4.22 20.90
CA GLY A 130 -30.14 -2.84 20.43
C GLY A 130 -29.86 -2.60 18.94
N GLN A 131 -30.93 -2.52 18.16
CA GLN A 131 -30.87 -1.90 16.84
C GLN A 131 -30.41 -0.46 17.02
N TRP A 132 -29.13 -0.18 16.74
CA TRP A 132 -28.61 1.18 16.69
C TRP A 132 -29.20 1.82 15.43
N TYR A 133 -30.31 2.53 15.59
CA TYR A 133 -30.79 3.48 14.61
C TYR A 133 -29.87 4.69 14.63
N ALA A 134 -29.07 4.85 13.59
CA ALA A 134 -28.30 6.04 13.34
C ALA A 134 -29.04 6.95 12.36
N ASP A 135 -30.28 7.29 12.63
CA ASP A 135 -30.94 8.50 12.14
C ASP A 135 -32.32 8.75 12.79
N GLU A 136 -32.65 10.04 12.82
CA GLU A 136 -33.93 10.70 13.13
C GLU A 136 -34.31 10.94 14.61
N SER A 137 -33.96 12.17 15.03
CA SER A 137 -34.62 13.04 16.02
C SER A 137 -34.28 12.86 17.52
N TYR A 138 -33.26 13.59 17.96
CA TYR A 138 -33.23 14.14 19.32
C TYR A 138 -34.03 15.46 19.34
N GLY A 139 -35.06 15.55 20.16
CA GLY A 139 -35.67 16.83 20.56
C GLY A 139 -37.18 16.92 20.37
N GLY A 140 -37.92 16.36 21.33
CA GLY A 140 -39.18 16.93 21.79
C GLY A 140 -38.94 17.80 23.02
#